data_AF-A0A1W9P3Z4-F1
#
_entry.id   AF-A0A1W9P3Z4-F1
#
_cell.length_a   1.000
_cell.length_b   1.000
_cell.length_c   1.000
_cell.angle_alpha   90.00
_cell.angle_beta   90.00
_cell.angle_gamma   90.00
#
_symmetry.space_group_name_H-M   'P 1'
#
loop_
_entity.id
_entity.type
_entity.pdbx_description
1 polymer ?
#
loop_
_entity_poly.entity_id
_entity_poly.type
_entity_poly.pdbx_seq_one_letter_code
_entity_poly.pdbx_strand_id
1 'polypeptide(L)'
;MKIAVSASSPDLSSPVDPRFGRCSYFIFIDPETMKFEAVENPNISAPGGAGIQSAQFVVDKGAKVVLTGSCGPNAFQTLQAAQVEVIVGVAGSVEDAVRQYKSGQFQPISQPNAPAHSGMGMGPGFGLGRGMGRGMGGGFGRGMGTGRGYGYVPPSPGSPFPSPPQSASSPEEEIKYLKQQAEYLRQQMENITKKIEELEKNKK
;
A
#
# COMPACT_ATOMS: atom_id res chain seq x y z
N MET A 1 13.67 3.27 -28.12
CA MET A 1 12.80 2.55 -27.12
C MET A 1 12.35 3.55 -26.07
N LYS A 2 11.15 3.45 -25.47
CA LYS A 2 10.67 4.45 -24.50
C LYS A 2 10.69 3.94 -23.06
N ILE A 3 11.35 4.69 -22.17
CA ILE A 3 11.39 4.46 -20.72
C ILE A 3 10.53 5.52 -20.05
N ALA A 4 9.73 5.14 -19.07
CA ALA A 4 9.04 6.07 -18.18
C ALA A 4 9.76 6.12 -16.82
N VAL A 5 10.03 7.32 -16.32
CA VAL A 5 10.65 7.54 -15.01
C VAL A 5 9.70 8.35 -14.14
N SER A 6 9.41 7.89 -12.92
CA SER A 6 8.65 8.69 -11.95
C SER A 6 9.54 9.81 -11.41
N ALA A 7 9.12 11.07 -11.54
CA ALA A 7 9.93 12.24 -11.20
C ALA A 7 9.16 13.23 -10.32
N SER A 8 9.91 14.01 -9.53
CA SER A 8 9.34 15.04 -8.64
C SER A 8 9.09 16.38 -9.36
N SER A 9 9.81 16.61 -10.46
CA SER A 9 9.85 17.85 -11.28
C SER A 9 9.97 17.50 -12.77
N PRO A 10 9.64 18.42 -13.70
CA PRO A 10 9.55 18.13 -15.14
C PRO A 10 10.88 18.21 -15.90
N ASP A 11 11.99 17.77 -15.30
CA ASP A 11 13.34 17.91 -15.86
C ASP A 11 14.24 16.70 -15.52
N LEU A 12 15.33 16.52 -16.26
CA LEU A 12 16.23 15.36 -16.10
C LEU A 12 17.07 15.40 -14.82
N SER A 13 17.30 16.58 -14.24
CA SER A 13 17.99 16.72 -12.95
C SER A 13 17.07 16.41 -11.77
N SER A 14 15.77 16.30 -12.02
CA SER A 14 14.77 15.98 -11.02
C SER A 14 15.08 14.66 -10.32
N PRO A 15 14.91 14.60 -8.98
CA PRO A 15 15.00 13.34 -8.28
C PRO A 15 13.86 12.40 -8.68
N VAL A 16 14.20 11.13 -8.82
CA VAL A 16 13.22 10.05 -9.02
C VAL A 16 12.25 10.03 -7.83
N ASP A 17 10.95 10.07 -8.11
CA ASP A 17 9.93 10.02 -7.08
C ASP A 17 9.87 8.62 -6.47
N PRO A 18 9.84 8.49 -5.13
CA PRO A 18 9.73 7.21 -4.46
C PRO A 18 8.41 6.49 -4.72
N ARG A 19 7.37 7.15 -5.23
CA ARG A 19 6.02 6.59 -5.42
C ARG A 19 5.65 6.58 -6.89
N PHE A 20 5.44 5.41 -7.47
CA PHE A 20 5.00 5.31 -8.87
C PHE A 20 3.61 5.94 -9.12
N GLY A 21 2.57 5.46 -8.41
CA GLY A 21 1.18 5.83 -8.74
C GLY A 21 0.81 7.29 -8.41
N ARG A 22 1.63 7.96 -7.60
CA ARG A 22 1.37 9.33 -7.12
C ARG A 22 2.60 10.23 -7.27
N CYS A 23 3.48 9.92 -8.22
CA CYS A 23 4.54 10.84 -8.58
C CYS A 23 3.94 12.13 -9.16
N SER A 24 4.67 13.23 -9.06
CA SER A 24 4.28 14.51 -9.65
C SER A 24 4.30 14.46 -11.17
N TYR A 25 5.36 13.87 -11.74
CA TYR A 25 5.58 13.82 -13.18
C TYR A 25 6.01 12.42 -13.62
N PHE A 26 5.69 12.10 -14.87
CA PHE A 26 6.32 11.03 -15.63
C PHE A 26 7.23 11.64 -16.70
N ILE A 27 8.49 11.23 -16.70
CA ILE A 27 9.43 11.58 -17.76
C ILE A 27 9.54 10.39 -18.70
N PHE A 28 9.07 10.58 -19.94
CA PHE A 28 9.20 9.60 -21.01
C PHE A 28 10.44 9.91 -21.82
N ILE A 29 11.43 9.03 -21.80
CA ILE A 29 12.75 9.27 -22.39
C ILE A 29 13.19 8.11 -23.28
N ASP A 30 13.87 8.44 -24.36
CA ASP A 30 14.60 7.47 -25.16
C ASP A 30 16.07 7.38 -24.67
N PRO A 31 16.54 6.21 -24.20
CA PRO A 31 17.88 6.06 -23.61
C PRO A 31 19.03 6.13 -24.63
N GLU A 32 18.73 6.04 -25.93
CA GLU A 32 19.73 6.16 -26.98
C GLU A 32 19.98 7.63 -27.32
N THR A 33 18.92 8.41 -27.45
CA THR A 33 18.98 9.81 -27.89
C THR A 33 18.90 10.85 -26.76
N MET A 34 18.53 10.43 -25.55
CA MET A 34 18.24 11.29 -24.39
C MET A 34 17.10 12.31 -24.63
N LYS A 35 16.35 12.19 -25.73
CA LYS A 35 15.15 13.00 -25.96
C LYS A 35 14.07 12.59 -24.97
N PHE A 36 13.48 13.57 -24.30
CA PHE A 36 12.47 13.33 -23.27
C PHE A 36 11.23 14.21 -23.44
N GLU A 37 10.12 13.73 -22.89
CA GLU A 37 8.86 14.44 -22.71
C GLU A 37 8.49 14.32 -21.23
N ALA A 38 8.36 15.45 -20.54
CA ALA A 38 7.86 15.48 -19.17
C ALA A 38 6.35 15.73 -19.19
N VAL A 39 5.58 14.89 -18.47
CA VAL A 39 4.13 15.00 -18.39
C VAL A 39 3.71 14.93 -16.93
N GLU A 40 2.85 15.86 -16.49
CA GLU A 40 2.26 15.83 -15.16
C GLU A 40 1.39 14.58 -14.99
N ASN A 41 1.42 13.96 -13.81
CA ASN A 41 0.61 12.79 -13.53
C ASN A 41 -0.84 13.20 -13.19
N PRO A 42 -1.83 12.96 -14.08
CA PRO A 42 -3.22 13.36 -13.80
C PRO A 42 -3.83 12.59 -12.63
N ASN A 43 -3.22 11.47 -12.24
CA ASN A 43 -3.75 10.54 -11.24
C ASN A 43 -3.15 10.76 -9.84
N ILE A 44 -2.29 11.78 -9.65
CA ILE A 44 -1.64 12.06 -8.36
C ILE A 44 -2.65 12.20 -7.21
N SER A 45 -3.76 12.89 -7.49
CA SER A 45 -4.83 13.20 -6.52
C SER A 45 -5.97 12.19 -6.54
N ALA A 46 -5.82 11.06 -7.25
CA ALA A 46 -6.91 10.08 -7.34
C ALA A 46 -7.26 9.51 -5.95
N PRO A 47 -8.55 9.53 -5.56
CA PRO A 47 -9.01 9.06 -4.25
C PRO A 47 -8.78 7.56 -4.06
N GLY A 48 -8.70 6.80 -5.17
CA GLY A 48 -8.38 5.37 -5.18
C GLY A 48 -7.84 4.96 -6.54
N GLY A 49 -7.08 3.86 -6.58
CA GLY A 49 -6.59 3.28 -7.83
C GLY A 49 -5.56 4.13 -8.59
N ALA A 50 -4.91 5.12 -7.94
CA ALA A 50 -3.90 5.97 -8.56
C ALA A 50 -2.83 5.17 -9.31
N GLY A 51 -2.32 4.09 -8.69
CA GLY A 51 -1.34 3.19 -9.30
C GLY A 51 -1.83 2.49 -10.58
N ILE A 52 -3.10 2.06 -10.63
CA ILE A 52 -3.67 1.40 -11.83
C ILE A 52 -3.80 2.42 -12.96
N GLN A 53 -4.35 3.60 -12.65
CA GLN A 53 -4.56 4.65 -13.64
C GLN A 53 -3.24 5.20 -14.18
N SER A 54 -2.24 5.41 -13.31
CA SER A 54 -0.89 5.80 -13.73
C SER A 54 -0.20 4.71 -14.54
N ALA A 55 -0.38 3.43 -14.20
CA ALA A 55 0.14 2.33 -15.01
C ALA A 55 -0.47 2.32 -16.42
N GLN A 56 -1.79 2.47 -16.53
CA GLN A 56 -2.46 2.56 -17.83
C GLN A 56 -1.97 3.76 -18.64
N PHE A 57 -1.86 4.92 -18.01
CA PHE A 57 -1.34 6.14 -18.65
C PHE A 57 0.06 5.95 -19.23
N VAL A 58 0.95 5.28 -18.50
CA VAL A 58 2.31 4.97 -18.94
C VAL A 58 2.32 3.98 -20.10
N VAL A 59 1.46 2.96 -20.07
CA VAL A 59 1.27 1.99 -21.15
C VAL A 59 0.77 2.67 -22.43
N ASP A 60 -0.23 3.56 -22.31
CA ASP A 60 -0.82 4.29 -23.44
C ASP A 60 0.21 5.23 -24.11
N LYS A 61 1.15 5.79 -23.33
CA LYS A 61 2.29 6.55 -23.84
C LYS A 61 3.36 5.69 -24.53
N GLY A 62 3.22 4.37 -24.50
CA GLY A 62 4.06 3.40 -25.19
C GLY A 62 5.38 3.07 -24.49
N ALA A 63 5.45 3.25 -23.17
CA ALA A 63 6.64 2.89 -22.41
C ALA A 63 6.83 1.35 -22.39
N LYS A 64 8.09 0.91 -22.48
CA LYS A 64 8.47 -0.50 -22.37
C LYS A 64 9.13 -0.83 -21.03
N VAL A 65 9.66 0.18 -20.36
CA VAL A 65 10.31 0.07 -19.06
C VAL A 65 9.85 1.21 -18.16
N VAL A 66 9.63 0.91 -16.89
CA VAL A 66 9.36 1.88 -15.82
C VAL A 66 10.50 1.85 -14.81
N LEU A 67 11.10 3.02 -14.56
CA LEU A 67 12.04 3.25 -13.47
C LEU A 67 11.36 4.05 -12.37
N THR A 68 11.30 3.50 -11.15
CA THR A 68 10.65 4.17 -10.02
C THR A 68 11.31 3.80 -8.69
N GLY A 69 11.06 4.57 -7.63
CA GLY A 69 11.50 4.15 -6.30
C GLY A 69 10.69 2.96 -5.78
N SER A 70 9.36 3.02 -5.89
CA SER A 70 8.49 1.94 -5.41
C SER A 70 7.23 1.76 -6.25
N CYS A 71 6.83 0.50 -6.42
CA CYS A 71 5.66 0.09 -7.18
C CYS A 71 4.77 -0.82 -6.33
N GLY A 72 3.51 -0.42 -6.14
CA GLY A 72 2.52 -1.20 -5.41
C GLY A 72 1.94 -2.35 -6.26
N PRO A 73 1.30 -3.36 -5.63
CA PRO A 73 0.84 -4.57 -6.30
C PRO A 73 -0.12 -4.30 -7.47
N ASN A 74 -1.05 -3.38 -7.30
CA ASN A 74 -2.03 -3.08 -8.35
C ASN A 74 -1.39 -2.45 -9.59
N ALA A 75 -0.45 -1.51 -9.39
CA ALA A 75 0.28 -0.89 -10.49
C ALA A 75 1.19 -1.91 -11.20
N PHE A 76 1.88 -2.73 -10.42
CA PHE A 76 2.76 -3.77 -10.93
C PHE A 76 2.00 -4.79 -11.79
N GLN A 77 0.82 -5.24 -11.34
CA GLN A 77 -0.03 -6.14 -12.11
C GLN A 77 -0.47 -5.53 -13.45
N THR A 78 -0.86 -4.26 -13.47
CA THR A 78 -1.24 -3.57 -14.71
C THR A 78 -0.07 -3.45 -15.68
N LEU A 79 1.11 -3.05 -15.19
CA LEU A 79 2.33 -2.94 -16.00
C LEU A 79 2.77 -4.30 -16.56
N GLN A 80 2.74 -5.34 -15.72
CA GLN A 80 3.11 -6.70 -16.11
C GLN A 80 2.16 -7.27 -17.17
N ALA A 81 0.85 -7.06 -17.02
CA ALA A 81 -0.14 -7.49 -18.02
C ALA A 81 0.08 -6.83 -19.39
N ALA A 82 0.61 -5.60 -19.40
CA ALA A 82 1.00 -4.88 -20.60
C ALA A 82 2.43 -5.18 -21.09
N GLN A 83 3.12 -6.14 -20.46
CA GLN A 83 4.51 -6.51 -20.75
C GLN A 83 5.49 -5.33 -20.64
N VAL A 84 5.25 -4.44 -19.68
CA VAL A 84 6.15 -3.35 -19.31
C VAL A 84 7.06 -3.84 -18.19
N GLU A 85 8.37 -3.74 -18.40
CA GLU A 85 9.35 -4.09 -17.39
C GLU A 85 9.36 -3.04 -16.27
N VAL A 86 9.38 -3.49 -15.01
CA VAL A 86 9.36 -2.59 -13.86
C VAL A 86 10.66 -2.76 -13.08
N ILE A 87 11.35 -1.63 -12.87
CA ILE A 87 12.54 -1.54 -12.05
C ILE A 87 12.23 -0.61 -10.89
N VAL A 88 12.46 -1.10 -9.67
CA VAL A 88 12.18 -0.41 -8.42
C VAL A 88 13.45 -0.21 -7.61
N GLY A 89 13.39 0.61 -6.57
CA GLY A 89 14.56 0.97 -5.77
C GLY A 89 15.48 1.97 -6.47
N VAL A 90 15.00 2.59 -7.56
CA VAL A 90 15.75 3.62 -8.28
C VAL A 90 15.73 4.91 -7.47
N ALA A 91 16.91 5.51 -7.29
CA ALA A 91 17.12 6.75 -6.57
C ALA A 91 18.14 7.63 -7.33
N GLY A 92 18.24 8.89 -6.93
CA GLY A 92 19.08 9.89 -7.60
C GLY A 92 18.30 10.67 -8.65
N SER A 93 19.02 11.29 -9.58
CA SER A 93 18.41 12.05 -10.68
C SER A 93 17.81 11.14 -11.76
N VAL A 94 16.85 11.65 -12.51
CA VAL A 94 16.28 10.94 -13.66
C VAL A 94 17.35 10.64 -14.71
N GLU A 95 18.27 11.57 -14.94
CA GLU A 95 19.40 11.35 -15.84
C GLU A 95 20.27 10.17 -15.40
N ASP A 96 20.63 10.12 -14.12
CA ASP A 96 21.47 9.04 -13.58
C ASP A 96 20.74 7.70 -13.62
N ALA A 97 19.44 7.67 -13.35
CA ALA A 97 18.61 6.48 -13.47
C ALA A 97 18.64 5.93 -14.91
N VAL A 98 18.49 6.77 -15.92
CA VAL A 98 18.52 6.34 -17.32
C VAL A 98 19.91 5.84 -17.72
N ARG A 99 20.97 6.50 -17.24
CA ARG A 99 22.36 6.06 -17.47
C ARG A 99 22.65 4.70 -16.82
N GLN A 100 22.21 4.50 -15.57
CA GLN A 100 22.35 3.22 -14.85
C GLN A 100 21.55 2.09 -15.51
N TYR A 101 20.37 2.40 -16.05
CA TYR A 101 19.61 1.46 -16.86
C TYR A 101 20.40 1.05 -18.11
N LYS A 102 20.97 2.02 -18.84
CA LYS A 102 21.75 1.77 -20.06
C LYS A 102 23.02 0.95 -19.79
N SER A 103 23.63 1.10 -18.62
CA SER A 103 24.81 0.32 -18.21
C SER A 103 24.47 -1.08 -17.69
N GLY A 104 23.19 -1.46 -17.64
CA GLY A 104 22.74 -2.79 -17.19
C GLY A 104 22.85 -3.00 -15.68
N GLN A 105 22.94 -1.93 -14.88
CA GLN A 105 23.06 -2.03 -13.42
C GLN A 105 21.74 -2.36 -12.73
N PHE A 106 20.62 -2.24 -13.43
CA PHE A 106 19.31 -2.59 -12.88
C PHE A 106 18.87 -3.98 -13.29
N GLN A 107 18.24 -4.67 -12.35
CA GLN A 107 17.55 -5.93 -12.59
C GLN A 107 16.04 -5.69 -12.47
N PRO A 108 15.23 -6.08 -13.46
CA PRO A 108 13.78 -5.97 -13.37
C PRO A 108 13.26 -6.85 -12.24
N ILE A 109 12.24 -6.35 -11.54
CA ILE A 109 11.60 -7.11 -10.47
C ILE A 109 10.48 -8.01 -11.02
N SER A 110 10.37 -9.21 -10.45
CA SER A 110 9.24 -10.12 -10.72
C SER A 110 8.08 -9.96 -9.73
N GLN A 111 8.25 -9.17 -8.67
CA GLN A 111 7.25 -8.95 -7.62
C GLN A 111 7.29 -7.48 -7.12
N PRO A 112 6.14 -6.89 -6.74
CA PRO A 112 6.06 -5.50 -6.26
C PRO A 112 6.83 -5.30 -4.94
N ASN A 113 7.36 -4.10 -4.72
CA ASN A 113 8.15 -3.76 -3.53
C ASN A 113 7.48 -2.76 -2.57
N ALA A 114 6.22 -2.37 -2.81
CA ALA A 114 5.44 -1.50 -1.93
C ALA A 114 4.14 -2.17 -1.45
N PRO A 115 3.68 -1.91 -0.22
CA PRO A 115 2.39 -2.39 0.25
C PRO A 115 1.24 -1.76 -0.58
N ALA A 116 0.10 -2.46 -0.65
CA ALA A 116 -1.07 -2.09 -1.46
C ALA A 116 -1.66 -0.67 -1.22
N HIS A 117 -1.17 0.05 -0.21
CA HIS A 117 -1.67 1.36 0.23
C HIS A 117 -0.55 2.42 0.41
N SER A 118 0.66 2.16 -0.11
CA SER A 118 1.79 3.10 -0.03
C SER A 118 1.49 4.38 -0.82
N GLY A 119 1.25 5.49 -0.12
CA GLY A 119 0.96 6.79 -0.72
C GLY A 119 -0.40 7.37 -0.38
N MET A 120 -1.26 6.65 0.36
CA MET A 120 -2.27 7.35 1.16
C MET A 120 -1.47 8.06 2.24
N GLY A 121 -1.38 9.40 2.18
CA GLY A 121 -0.71 10.14 3.24
C GLY A 121 -1.24 9.67 4.59
N MET A 122 -0.33 9.22 5.46
CA MET A 122 -0.58 9.26 6.90
C MET A 122 -0.65 10.75 7.27
N GLY A 123 -1.77 11.39 6.95
CA GLY A 123 -2.29 12.37 7.89
C GLY A 123 -2.57 11.62 9.19
N PRO A 124 -2.34 12.21 10.37
CA PRO A 124 -2.73 11.63 11.64
C PRO A 124 -4.27 11.57 11.69
N GLY A 125 -4.83 10.52 11.09
CA GLY A 125 -6.25 10.33 10.87
C GLY A 125 -6.57 8.87 11.07
N PHE A 126 -7.16 8.57 12.22
CA PHE A 126 -7.83 7.32 12.53
C PHE A 126 -8.70 6.86 11.35
N GLY A 127 -8.33 5.74 10.73
CA GLY A 127 -9.06 5.16 9.60
C GLY A 127 -9.29 3.67 9.80
N LEU A 128 -10.38 3.33 10.49
CA LEU A 128 -10.95 1.99 10.52
C LEU A 128 -11.29 1.53 9.10
N GLY A 129 -10.46 0.64 8.53
CA GLY A 129 -10.61 0.11 7.18
C GLY A 129 -10.90 -1.39 7.17
N ARG A 130 -12.16 -1.72 7.43
CA ARG A 130 -12.85 -3.01 7.29
C ARG A 130 -12.50 -3.76 5.97
N GLY A 131 -11.62 -4.74 6.04
CA GLY A 131 -11.42 -5.75 5.00
C GLY A 131 -12.33 -6.96 5.22
N MET A 132 -13.61 -6.82 4.91
CA MET A 132 -14.61 -7.89 4.96
C MET A 132 -14.50 -8.75 3.70
N GLY A 133 -13.57 -9.71 3.70
CA GLY A 133 -13.50 -10.79 2.73
C GLY A 133 -14.66 -11.76 2.93
N ARG A 134 -15.69 -11.60 2.10
CA ARG A 134 -16.84 -12.49 1.97
C ARG A 134 -16.39 -13.81 1.33
N GLY A 135 -15.99 -14.78 2.15
CA GLY A 135 -15.78 -16.17 1.77
C GLY A 135 -16.84 -17.05 2.42
N MET A 136 -17.99 -17.18 1.76
CA MET A 136 -19.02 -18.17 2.10
C MET A 136 -18.61 -19.50 1.46
N GLY A 137 -17.88 -20.32 2.21
CA GLY A 137 -17.51 -21.68 1.83
C GLY A 137 -17.74 -22.61 3.01
N GLY A 138 -18.91 -23.25 3.05
CA GLY A 138 -19.14 -24.39 3.92
C GLY A 138 -18.21 -25.53 3.51
N GLY A 139 -17.39 -26.00 4.44
CA GLY A 139 -16.48 -27.10 4.19
C GLY A 139 -15.79 -27.52 5.48
N PHE A 140 -16.31 -28.58 6.11
CA PHE A 140 -15.56 -29.39 7.05
C PHE A 140 -14.26 -29.86 6.38
N GLY A 141 -13.12 -29.36 6.83
CA GLY A 141 -11.81 -29.74 6.30
C GLY A 141 -10.74 -29.68 7.37
N ARG A 142 -10.39 -30.84 7.92
CA ARG A 142 -9.17 -31.07 8.70
C ARG A 142 -7.95 -30.45 8.00
N GLY A 143 -7.26 -29.54 8.66
CA GLY A 143 -5.99 -28.98 8.20
C GLY A 143 -5.15 -28.50 9.36
N MET A 144 -4.32 -29.39 9.90
CA MET A 144 -3.21 -29.08 10.80
C MET A 144 -2.25 -28.13 10.08
N GLY A 145 -2.09 -26.90 10.58
CA GLY A 145 -1.20 -25.90 10.00
C GLY A 145 -0.60 -25.02 11.09
N THR A 146 0.52 -25.48 11.64
CA THR A 146 1.38 -24.80 12.60
C THR A 146 1.85 -23.47 12.02
N GLY A 147 1.32 -22.34 12.52
CA GLY A 147 1.67 -21.00 12.06
C GLY A 147 1.77 -20.01 13.23
N ARG A 148 2.84 -20.14 14.02
CA ARG A 148 3.30 -19.10 14.95
C ARG A 148 3.54 -17.81 14.18
N GLY A 149 2.72 -16.80 14.43
CA GLY A 149 2.85 -15.45 13.86
C GLY A 149 2.35 -14.38 14.83
N TYR A 150 2.71 -14.48 16.12
CA TYR A 150 2.51 -13.37 17.06
C TYR A 150 3.59 -12.32 16.79
N GLY A 151 3.27 -11.36 15.93
CA GLY A 151 4.01 -10.11 15.85
C GLY A 151 3.85 -9.37 17.18
N TYR A 152 4.95 -9.23 17.92
CA TYR A 152 5.05 -8.43 19.12
C TYR A 152 4.69 -6.97 18.80
N VAL A 153 3.48 -6.54 19.20
CA VAL A 153 3.11 -5.13 19.22
C VAL A 153 3.48 -4.61 20.62
N PRO A 154 4.46 -3.71 20.79
CA PRO A 154 4.78 -3.16 22.10
C PRO A 154 3.54 -2.45 22.68
N PRO A 155 3.30 -2.56 24.00
CA PRO A 155 2.11 -1.99 24.61
C PRO A 155 2.10 -0.47 24.42
N SER A 156 1.05 0.03 23.74
CA SER A 156 0.82 1.46 23.63
C SER A 156 0.32 1.99 24.98
N PRO A 157 0.94 3.03 25.56
CA PRO A 157 0.47 3.62 26.81
C PRO A 157 -0.96 4.17 26.60
N GLY A 158 -1.95 3.58 27.29
CA GLY A 158 -3.34 4.05 27.24
C GLY A 158 -4.35 3.05 26.67
N SER A 159 -3.95 1.83 26.29
CA SER A 159 -4.94 0.79 25.99
C SER A 159 -5.69 0.39 27.28
N PRO A 160 -7.02 0.49 27.33
CA PRO A 160 -7.83 0.11 28.50
C PRO A 160 -7.89 -1.41 28.72
N PHE A 161 -7.19 -2.18 27.88
CA PHE A 161 -7.14 -3.63 27.95
C PHE A 161 -5.92 -4.06 28.77
N PRO A 162 -6.09 -5.00 29.73
CA PRO A 162 -4.97 -5.66 30.37
C PRO A 162 -4.10 -6.31 29.28
N SER A 163 -2.78 -6.21 29.41
CA SER A 163 -1.89 -6.97 28.54
C SER A 163 -2.12 -8.46 28.75
N PRO A 164 -2.19 -9.29 27.69
CA PRO A 164 -2.28 -10.73 27.87
C PRO A 164 -1.06 -11.25 28.65
N PRO A 165 -1.24 -12.21 29.58
CA PRO A 165 -0.15 -12.73 30.39
C PRO A 165 0.94 -13.35 29.50
N GLN A 166 2.19 -12.94 29.70
CA GLN A 166 3.31 -13.23 28.79
C GLN A 166 3.94 -14.62 28.92
N SER A 167 3.31 -15.58 29.60
CA SER A 167 3.83 -16.93 29.72
C SER A 167 2.70 -17.94 29.80
N ALA A 168 2.60 -18.78 28.75
CA ALA A 168 1.81 -20.01 28.66
C ALA A 168 0.59 -20.08 29.59
N SER A 169 -0.40 -19.20 29.36
CA SER A 169 -1.72 -19.38 29.94
C SER A 169 -2.34 -20.63 29.34
N SER A 170 -2.85 -21.52 30.17
CA SER A 170 -3.61 -22.68 29.72
C SER A 170 -4.74 -22.22 28.79
N PRO A 171 -5.17 -23.04 27.80
CA PRO A 171 -6.28 -22.68 26.91
C PRO A 171 -7.55 -22.23 27.64
N GLU A 172 -7.77 -22.76 28.85
CA GLU A 172 -8.90 -22.41 29.71
C GLU A 172 -8.80 -20.97 30.26
N GLU A 173 -7.60 -20.53 30.64
CA GLU A 173 -7.35 -19.17 31.10
C GLU A 173 -7.45 -18.16 29.96
N GLU A 174 -6.99 -18.54 28.77
CA GLU A 174 -7.15 -17.72 27.56
C GLU A 174 -8.64 -17.55 27.20
N ILE A 175 -9.43 -18.64 27.24
CA ILE A 175 -10.88 -18.59 27.04
C ILE A 175 -11.54 -17.67 28.06
N LYS A 176 -11.14 -17.74 29.34
CA LYS A 176 -11.70 -16.90 30.40
C LYS A 176 -11.38 -15.42 30.16
N TYR A 177 -10.15 -15.11 29.80
CA TYR A 177 -9.71 -13.76 29.46
C TYR A 177 -10.48 -13.20 28.25
N LEU A 178 -10.58 -13.97 27.17
CA LEU A 178 -11.31 -13.57 25.96
C LEU A 178 -12.80 -13.34 26.25
N LYS A 179 -13.42 -14.15 27.12
CA LYS A 179 -14.81 -13.94 27.56
C LYS A 179 -14.97 -12.61 28.32
N GLN A 180 -14.06 -12.31 29.25
CA GLN A 180 -14.09 -11.05 29.99
C GLN A 180 -13.90 -9.84 29.06
N GLN A 181 -12.99 -9.95 28.09
CA GLN A 181 -12.78 -8.90 27.09
C GLN A 181 -14.03 -8.70 26.22
N ALA A 182 -14.70 -9.77 25.81
CA ALA A 182 -15.93 -9.72 25.03
C ALA A 182 -17.09 -9.06 25.81
N GLU A 183 -17.24 -9.35 27.11
CA GLU A 183 -18.26 -8.71 27.95
C GLU A 183 -18.01 -7.21 28.12
N TYR A 184 -16.77 -6.79 28.35
CA TYR A 184 -16.43 -5.38 28.45
C TYR A 184 -16.78 -4.61 27.17
N LEU A 185 -16.41 -5.17 26.01
CA LEU A 185 -16.73 -4.58 24.71
C LEU A 185 -18.25 -4.49 24.46
N ARG A 186 -19.02 -5.49 24.91
CA ARG A 186 -20.49 -5.43 24.83
C ARG A 186 -21.06 -4.28 25.63
N GLN A 187 -20.57 -4.06 26.85
CA GLN A 187 -21.02 -2.92 27.67
C GLN A 187 -20.66 -1.57 27.04
N GLN A 188 -19.47 -1.45 26.44
CA GLN A 188 -19.09 -0.25 25.70
C GLN A 188 -20.00 -0.01 24.50
N MET A 189 -20.31 -1.05 23.73
CA MET A 189 -21.25 -0.97 22.61
C MET A 189 -22.64 -0.53 23.06
N GLU A 190 -23.13 -1.07 24.18
CA GLU A 190 -24.44 -0.70 24.71
C GLU A 190 -24.48 0.78 25.14
N ASN A 191 -23.44 1.26 25.82
CA ASN A 191 -23.32 2.66 26.21
C ASN A 191 -23.24 3.60 25.01
N ILE A 192 -22.46 3.24 23.99
CA ILE A 192 -22.37 4.02 22.74
C ILE A 192 -23.73 4.05 22.04
N THR A 193 -24.43 2.92 21.98
CA THR A 193 -25.75 2.82 21.36
C THR A 193 -26.76 3.71 22.08
N LYS A 194 -26.81 3.67 23.43
CA LYS A 194 -27.66 4.56 24.23
C LYS A 194 -27.36 6.03 23.96
N LYS A 195 -26.09 6.41 23.88
CA LYS A 195 -25.68 7.78 23.58
C LYS A 195 -26.08 8.22 22.17
N ILE A 196 -26.01 7.34 21.18
CA ILE A 196 -26.49 7.60 19.82
C ILE A 196 -28.01 7.87 19.85
N GLU A 197 -28.78 7.00 20.51
CA GLU A 197 -30.24 7.16 20.62
C GLU A 197 -30.64 8.45 21.35
N GLU A 198 -29.93 8.83 22.42
CA GLU A 198 -30.14 10.11 23.11
C GLU A 198 -29.87 11.31 22.19
N LEU A 199 -28.77 11.27 21.43
CA LEU A 199 -28.42 12.34 20.49
C LEU A 199 -29.38 12.42 19.30
N GLU A 200 -29.92 11.29 18.83
CA GLU A 200 -30.94 11.26 17.78
C GLU A 200 -32.29 11.81 18.27
N LYS A 201 -32.67 11.52 19.52
CA LYS A 201 -33.89 12.08 20.14
C LYS A 201 -33.78 13.58 20.37
N ASN A 202 -32.60 14.09 20.74
CA ASN A 202 -32.37 15.52 20.94
C ASN A 202 -32.27 16.34 19.64
N LYS A 203 -32.27 15.68 18.46
CA LYS A 203 -32.31 16.35 17.15
C LYS A 203 -33.72 16.56 16.58
N LYS A 204 -34.76 16.02 17.23
CA LYS A 204 -36.19 16.28 16.92
C LYS A 204 -36.74 17.37 17.84
#